data_AF-A0A0F8Z8L9-F1
#
_entry.id   AF-A0A0F8Z8L9-F1
#
_cell.length_a   1.000
_cell.length_b   1.000
_cell.length_c   1.000
_cell.angle_alpha   90.00
_cell.angle_beta   90.00
_cell.angle_gamma   90.00
#
_symmetry.space_group_name_H-M   'P 1'
#
loop_
_entity.id
_entity.type
_entity.pdbx_description
1 polymer ?
#
loop_
_entity_poly.entity_id
_entity_poly.type
_entity_poly.pdbx_seq_one_letter_code
_entity_poly.pdbx_strand_id
1 'polypeptide(L)'
;MSIQPDNRFVDVAPWTDDADHLAPERSDMDVSVARLMWRKFRRHKLALISGLFLAFCYLLLPVAGFVAPYTANQRDAEHLYAPPQSINLWHQGEFIG
;
A
#
# COMPACT_ATOMS: atom_id res chain seq x y z
N MET A 1 -4.62 -12.45 -50.09
CA MET A 1 -4.29 -12.90 -48.73
C MET A 1 -3.01 -13.74 -48.85
N SER A 2 -1.84 -13.09 -48.79
CA SER A 2 -0.54 -13.77 -48.93
C SER A 2 -0.12 -14.36 -47.60
N ILE A 3 0.03 -15.68 -47.55
CA ILE A 3 0.38 -16.44 -46.35
C ILE A 3 1.91 -16.59 -46.35
N GLN A 4 2.61 -15.84 -45.51
CA GLN A 4 4.07 -15.92 -45.37
C GLN A 4 4.42 -17.04 -44.36
N PRO A 5 5.40 -17.92 -44.65
CA PRO A 5 5.65 -19.15 -43.86
C PRO A 5 6.29 -18.98 -42.47
N ASP A 6 6.61 -17.76 -42.04
CA ASP A 6 7.50 -17.49 -40.87
C ASP A 6 6.76 -16.98 -39.62
N ASN A 7 5.43 -16.88 -39.62
CA ASN A 7 4.66 -16.32 -38.48
C ASN A 7 5.10 -14.90 -38.04
N ARG A 8 5.91 -14.21 -38.86
CA ARG A 8 6.34 -12.84 -38.66
C ARG A 8 5.23 -11.90 -39.14
N PHE A 9 4.73 -11.07 -38.23
CA PHE A 9 3.81 -9.99 -38.59
C PHE A 9 4.53 -8.95 -39.44
N VAL A 10 4.01 -8.70 -40.64
CA VAL A 10 4.41 -7.61 -41.52
C VAL A 10 3.14 -6.84 -41.83
N ASP A 11 3.14 -5.54 -41.58
CA ASP A 11 1.99 -4.71 -41.90
C ASP A 11 1.73 -4.73 -43.41
N VAL A 12 0.48 -4.98 -43.79
CA VAL A 12 0.04 -5.08 -45.19
C VAL A 12 -0.37 -3.71 -45.75
N ALA A 13 -0.48 -2.70 -44.89
CA ALA A 13 -0.74 -1.33 -45.32
C ALA A 13 0.46 -0.79 -46.15
N PRO A 14 0.22 -0.13 -47.29
CA PRO A 14 1.27 0.56 -48.02
C PRO A 14 1.93 1.61 -47.14
N TRP A 15 3.26 1.69 -47.18
CA TRP A 15 4.00 2.78 -46.54
C TRP A 15 3.51 4.13 -47.09
N THR A 16 3.18 5.06 -46.19
CA THR A 16 2.77 6.42 -46.55
C THR A 16 3.61 7.40 -45.73
N ASP A 17 4.17 8.41 -46.39
CA ASP A 17 4.98 9.45 -45.72
C ASP A 17 4.12 10.42 -44.89
N ASP A 18 2.79 10.36 -45.07
CA ASP A 18 1.79 11.12 -44.31
C ASP A 18 1.34 10.42 -43.02
N ALA A 19 2.10 9.41 -42.55
CA ALA A 19 1.81 8.76 -41.29
C ALA A 19 1.80 9.82 -40.18
N ASP A 20 0.60 10.10 -39.66
CA ASP A 20 0.36 11.15 -38.70
C ASP A 20 0.94 10.72 -37.33
N HIS A 21 2.26 10.78 -37.18
CA HIS A 21 3.01 10.35 -35.99
C HIS A 21 2.69 11.19 -34.74
N LEU A 22 1.94 12.28 -34.92
CA LEU A 22 1.43 13.16 -33.88
C LEU A 22 0.00 12.83 -33.48
N ALA A 23 -0.72 12.00 -34.24
CA ALA A 23 -2.03 11.50 -33.83
C ALA A 23 -1.82 10.71 -32.53
N PRO A 24 -2.39 11.14 -31.40
CA PRO A 24 -2.22 10.42 -30.15
C PRO A 24 -2.89 9.05 -30.33
N GLU A 25 -2.07 8.03 -30.58
CA GLU A 25 -2.50 6.63 -30.76
C GLU A 25 -3.33 6.14 -29.56
N ARG A 26 -3.22 6.82 -28.41
CA ARG A 26 -4.08 6.67 -27.24
C ARG A 26 -4.36 8.04 -26.60
N SER A 27 -5.63 8.41 -26.52
CA SER A 27 -6.14 9.56 -25.73
C SER A 27 -5.85 9.48 -24.22
N ASP A 28 -5.21 8.40 -23.75
CA ASP A 28 -4.79 8.19 -22.36
C ASP A 28 -3.37 8.74 -22.07
N MET A 29 -2.64 9.22 -23.08
CA MET A 29 -1.28 9.75 -22.94
C MET A 29 -1.18 11.08 -22.17
N ASP A 30 -2.30 11.79 -22.00
CA ASP A 30 -2.37 13.07 -21.27
C ASP A 30 -2.43 12.90 -19.74
N VAL A 31 -2.48 11.66 -19.25
CA VAL A 31 -2.61 11.38 -17.82
C VAL A 31 -1.24 11.39 -17.15
N SER A 32 -1.05 12.28 -16.17
CA SER A 32 0.18 12.31 -15.36
C SER A 32 0.53 10.94 -14.77
N VAL A 33 1.81 10.59 -14.77
CA VAL A 33 2.33 9.31 -14.23
C VAL A 33 1.83 9.06 -12.78
N ALA A 34 1.79 10.09 -11.95
CA ALA A 34 1.28 10.00 -10.58
C ALA A 34 -0.18 9.53 -10.51
N ARG A 35 -1.04 10.01 -11.42
CA ARG A 35 -2.45 9.60 -11.50
C ARG A 35 -2.59 8.14 -11.96
N LEU A 36 -1.73 7.67 -12.87
CA LEU A 36 -1.68 6.26 -13.26
C LEU A 36 -1.25 5.37 -12.09
N MET A 37 -0.20 5.77 -11.37
CA MET A 37 0.26 5.09 -10.16
C MET A 37 -0.84 5.05 -9.09
N TRP A 38 -1.54 6.15 -8.84
CA TRP A 38 -2.64 6.21 -7.88
C TRP A 38 -3.80 5.29 -8.26
N ARG A 39 -4.17 5.22 -9.55
CA ARG A 39 -5.20 4.28 -10.05
C ARG A 39 -4.79 2.83 -9.79
N LYS A 40 -3.53 2.47 -10.04
CA LYS A 40 -3.00 1.12 -9.79
C LYS A 40 -2.97 0.82 -8.29
N PHE A 41 -2.48 1.75 -7.46
CA PHE A 41 -2.42 1.63 -6.01
C PHE A 41 -3.80 1.37 -5.39
N ARG A 42 -4.83 2.14 -5.78
CA ARG A 42 -6.20 1.97 -5.29
C ARG A 42 -6.84 0.62 -5.63
N ARG A 43 -6.28 -0.15 -6.56
CA ARG A 43 -6.77 -1.50 -6.87
C ARG A 43 -6.32 -2.53 -5.83
N HIS A 44 -5.27 -2.24 -5.06
CA HIS A 44 -4.73 -3.15 -4.05
C HIS A 44 -5.32 -2.85 -2.66
N LYS A 45 -6.30 -3.66 -2.23
CA LYS A 45 -6.97 -3.51 -0.92
C LYS A 45 -5.99 -3.50 0.25
N LEU A 46 -4.97 -4.37 0.24
CA LEU A 46 -3.96 -4.44 1.29
C LEU A 46 -3.17 -3.13 1.41
N ALA A 47 -2.77 -2.55 0.27
CA ALA A 47 -2.03 -1.29 0.25
C ALA A 47 -2.85 -0.12 0.80
N LEU A 48 -4.16 -0.09 0.51
CA LEU A 48 -5.08 0.91 1.07
C LEU A 48 -5.25 0.75 2.58
N ILE A 49 -5.43 -0.48 3.07
CA ILE A 49 -5.57 -0.76 4.50
C ILE A 49 -4.29 -0.36 5.24
N SER A 50 -3.12 -0.75 4.74
CA SER A 50 -1.83 -0.37 5.34
C SER A 50 -1.60 1.14 5.33
N GLY A 51 -1.96 1.83 4.23
CA GLY A 51 -1.88 3.29 4.15
C GLY A 51 -2.80 3.99 5.16
N LEU A 52 -4.02 3.48 5.33
CA LEU A 52 -4.97 4.00 6.32
C LEU A 52 -4.48 3.75 7.74
N PHE A 53 -3.97 2.55 8.03
CA PHE A 53 -3.40 2.21 9.33
C PHE A 53 -2.22 3.13 9.67
N LEU A 54 -1.31 3.37 8.72
CA LEU A 54 -0.20 4.30 8.91
C LEU A 54 -0.70 5.71 9.20
N ALA A 55 -1.67 6.22 8.42
CA ALA A 55 -2.26 7.53 8.65
C ALA A 55 -2.89 7.63 10.04
N PHE A 56 -3.60 6.60 10.49
CA PHE A 56 -4.16 6.52 11.83
C PHE A 56 -3.07 6.60 12.92
N CYS A 57 -1.97 5.86 12.79
CA CYS A 57 -0.84 5.96 13.73
C CYS A 57 -0.26 7.37 13.81
N TYR A 58 -0.11 8.06 12.67
CA TYR A 58 0.36 9.44 12.64
C TYR A 58 -0.63 10.42 13.27
N LEU A 59 -1.93 10.22 13.07
CA LEU A 59 -2.99 11.00 13.72
C LEU A 59 -3.03 10.80 15.23
N LEU A 60 -2.50 9.67 15.73
CA LEU A 60 -2.43 9.36 17.16
C LEU A 60 -1.30 10.12 17.86
N LEU A 61 -0.28 10.61 17.14
CA LEU A 61 0.88 11.31 17.71
C LEU A 61 0.53 12.47 18.66
N PRO A 62 -0.40 13.39 18.34
CA PRO A 62 -0.74 14.52 19.22
C PRO A 62 -1.39 14.09 20.54
N VAL A 63 -2.02 12.92 20.58
CA VAL A 63 -2.69 12.35 21.76
C VAL A 63 -1.93 11.15 22.34
N ALA A 64 -0.72 10.89 21.86
CA ALA A 64 0.05 9.71 22.24
C ALA A 64 0.34 9.67 23.75
N GLY A 65 0.54 10.83 24.40
CA GLY A 65 0.74 10.90 25.85
C GLY A 65 -0.50 10.52 26.68
N PHE A 66 -1.70 10.59 26.11
CA PHE A 66 -2.92 10.08 26.76
C PHE A 66 -3.02 8.55 26.61
N VAL A 67 -2.68 8.02 25.45
CA VAL A 67 -2.76 6.58 25.15
C VAL A 67 -1.64 5.79 25.82
N ALA A 68 -0.41 6.33 25.81
CA ALA A 68 0.77 5.76 26.45
C ALA A 68 1.40 6.84 27.34
N PRO A 69 0.99 6.92 28.62
CA PRO A 69 1.51 7.90 29.59
C PRO A 69 2.92 7.53 30.08
N TYR A 70 3.76 6.99 29.21
CA TYR A 70 5.13 6.58 29.46
C TYR A 70 5.94 6.74 28.17
N THR A 71 7.23 6.99 28.31
CA THR A 71 8.11 7.17 27.15
C THR A 71 8.66 5.83 26.67
N ALA A 72 9.06 5.75 25.39
CA ALA A 72 9.65 4.52 24.83
C ALA A 72 10.94 4.05 25.54
N ASN A 73 11.61 4.95 26.26
CA ASN A 73 12.83 4.66 27.00
C ASN A 73 12.59 4.47 28.51
N GLN A 74 11.35 4.60 28.98
CA GLN A 74 11.04 4.43 30.39
C GLN A 74 11.11 2.95 30.74
N ARG A 75 11.92 2.63 31.76
CA ARG A 75 12.04 1.29 32.32
C ARG A 75 11.49 1.29 33.73
N ASP A 76 10.70 0.28 34.05
CA ASP A 76 10.28 0.00 35.42
C ASP A 76 11.42 -0.74 36.15
N ALA A 77 12.09 -0.03 37.07
CA ALA A 77 13.24 -0.56 37.80
C ALA A 77 12.84 -1.66 38.80
N GLU A 78 11.62 -1.61 39.35
CA GLU A 78 11.14 -2.59 40.33
C GLU A 78 10.88 -3.95 39.68
N HIS A 79 10.50 -3.95 38.39
CA HIS A 79 10.18 -5.16 37.63
C HIS A 79 11.28 -5.60 36.65
N LEU A 80 12.50 -5.04 36.76
CA LEU A 80 13.58 -5.34 35.81
C LEU A 80 13.95 -6.84 35.76
N TYR A 81 13.80 -7.54 36.88
CA TYR A 81 14.07 -8.97 37.02
C TYR A 81 12.80 -9.79 37.34
N ALA A 82 11.63 -9.25 37.02
CA ALA A 82 10.39 -9.98 37.26
C ALA A 82 10.37 -11.28 36.43
N PRO A 83 9.95 -12.42 37.03
CA PRO A 83 9.80 -13.65 36.28
C PRO A 83 8.69 -13.50 35.23
N PRO A 84 8.72 -14.26 34.11
CA PRO A 84 7.68 -14.22 33.09
C PRO A 84 6.28 -14.36 33.71
N GLN A 85 5.44 -13.32 33.56
CA GLN A 85 4.07 -13.33 34.07
C GLN A 85 3.16 -14.10 33.10
N SER A 86 2.41 -15.07 33.62
CA SER A 86 1.39 -15.77 32.84
C SER A 86 0.15 -14.88 32.65
N ILE A 87 -0.56 -15.06 31.54
CA ILE A 87 -1.86 -14.41 31.33
C ILE A 87 -2.86 -15.10 32.26
N ASN A 88 -3.39 -14.35 33.24
CA ASN A 88 -4.41 -14.86 34.13
C ASN A 88 -5.73 -14.09 33.93
N LEU A 89 -6.74 -14.81 33.43
CA LEU A 89 -8.08 -14.26 33.16
C LEU A 89 -9.03 -14.45 34.34
N TRP A 90 -8.62 -15.19 35.38
CA TRP A 90 -9.43 -15.47 36.57
C TRP A 90 -8.71 -15.05 37.84
N HIS A 91 -9.41 -14.32 38.72
CA HIS A 91 -8.90 -13.96 40.03
C HIS A 91 -10.01 -14.07 41.07
N GLN A 92 -9.71 -14.78 42.16
CA GLN A 92 -10.66 -15.03 43.25
C GLN A 92 -11.99 -15.64 42.78
N GLY A 93 -11.96 -16.49 41.74
CA GLY A 93 -13.15 -17.15 41.20
C GLY A 93 -13.97 -16.31 40.22
N GLU A 94 -13.61 -15.04 40.01
CA GLU A 94 -14.25 -14.17 39.03
C GLU A 94 -13.37 -13.97 37.79
N PHE A 95 -14.03 -13.78 36.65
CA PHE A 95 -13.37 -13.44 35.39
C PHE A 95 -13.07 -11.94 35.37
N ILE A 96 -11.80 -11.56 35.15
CA ILE A 96 -11.35 -10.14 35.14
C ILE A 96 -11.20 -9.58 33.71
N GLY A 97 -11.58 -10.36 32.70
CA GLY A 97 -11.46 -9.98 31.29
C GLY A 97 -12.57 -9.08 30.79
#